data_AF-A0A3A6GZL1-F1
#
_entry.id   AF-A0A3A6GZL1-F1
#
_cell.length_a   1.000
_cell.length_b   1.000
_cell.length_c   1.000
_cell.angle_alpha   90.00
_cell.angle_beta   90.00
_cell.angle_gamma   90.00
#
_symmetry.space_group_name_H-M   'P 1'
#
loop_
_entity.id
_entity.type
_entity.pdbx_description
1 polymer ?
#
loop_
_entity_poly.entity_id
_entity_poly.type
_entity_poly.pdbx_seq_one_letter_code
_entity_poly.pdbx_strand_id
1 'polypeptide(L)'
;MKNFLEALNRPADAYRRQSRAVAWLFVAATIIIVTVLDPILHQFSNPGYHADLFHIFRTALWGIAGYLLISCILWLICKCFGSKTALSVYINTWGISFFPNIICSFIVAVTEAYFYVFWNSLLWSMVFSIVFVGILIWKIILYIIFLKETAALQGGKLAGAFLVNAVMIAFLTAFNGYIGLKTPII
;
A
#
# COMPACT_ATOMS: atom_id res chain seq x y z
N MET A 1 -10.39 -14.50 11.12
CA MET A 1 -10.76 -13.30 11.90
C MET A 1 -9.82 -13.02 13.07
N LYS A 2 -9.53 -14.00 13.96
CA LYS A 2 -8.62 -13.78 15.12
C LYS A 2 -7.22 -13.30 14.72
N ASN A 3 -6.59 -13.95 13.74
CA ASN A 3 -5.27 -13.56 13.22
C ASN A 3 -5.26 -12.19 12.52
N PHE A 4 -6.42 -11.72 12.03
CA PHE A 4 -6.56 -10.43 11.35
C PHE A 4 -6.58 -9.27 12.37
N LEU A 5 -7.43 -9.38 13.39
CA LEU A 5 -7.49 -8.41 14.49
C LEU A 5 -6.19 -8.41 15.31
N GLU A 6 -5.55 -9.58 15.45
CA GLU A 6 -4.25 -9.68 16.10
C GLU A 6 -3.15 -8.99 15.28
N ALA A 7 -3.14 -9.09 13.95
CA ALA A 7 -2.18 -8.37 13.11
C ALA A 7 -2.35 -6.85 13.16
N LEU A 8 -3.59 -6.39 13.35
CA LEU A 8 -3.95 -4.98 13.54
C LEU A 8 -3.47 -4.45 14.90
N ASN A 9 -3.71 -5.20 15.97
CA ASN A 9 -3.39 -4.80 17.33
C ASN A 9 -1.92 -5.06 17.71
N ARG A 10 -1.28 -6.03 17.07
CA ARG A 10 0.12 -6.45 17.32
C ARG A 10 0.86 -6.66 15.99
N PRO A 11 1.14 -5.58 15.24
CA PRO A 11 1.79 -5.69 13.94
C PRO A 11 3.17 -6.33 14.01
N ALA A 12 3.93 -6.09 15.10
CA ALA A 12 5.24 -6.72 15.30
C ALA A 12 5.16 -8.27 15.35
N ASP A 13 4.14 -8.82 16.02
CA ASP A 13 3.93 -10.27 16.09
C ASP A 13 3.53 -10.84 14.73
N ALA A 14 2.74 -10.09 13.94
CA ALA A 14 2.37 -10.50 12.60
C ALA A 14 3.57 -10.54 11.63
N TYR A 15 4.48 -9.56 11.72
CA TYR A 15 5.74 -9.58 10.97
C TYR A 15 6.66 -10.73 11.41
N ARG A 16 6.76 -11.00 12.72
CA ARG A 16 7.53 -12.14 13.25
C ARG A 16 6.99 -13.49 12.80
N ARG A 17 5.66 -13.66 12.78
CA ARG A 17 5.01 -14.91 12.34
C ARG A 17 5.06 -15.12 10.83
N GLN A 18 5.51 -14.13 10.06
CA GLN A 18 5.59 -14.16 8.60
C GLN A 18 4.28 -14.63 7.92
N SER A 19 3.15 -14.11 8.39
CA SER A 19 1.81 -14.56 8.00
C SER A 19 1.47 -14.28 6.54
N ARG A 20 1.96 -15.13 5.62
CA ARG A 20 1.75 -15.04 4.17
C ARG A 20 0.28 -14.83 3.79
N ALA A 21 -0.63 -15.59 4.40
CA ALA A 21 -2.05 -15.51 4.11
C ALA A 21 -2.63 -14.11 4.40
N VAL A 22 -2.19 -13.47 5.48
CA VAL A 22 -2.65 -12.13 5.88
C VAL A 22 -2.07 -11.07 4.95
N ALA A 23 -0.78 -11.16 4.63
CA ALA A 23 -0.11 -10.23 3.71
C ALA A 23 -0.76 -10.23 2.32
N TRP A 24 -0.96 -11.42 1.74
CA TRP A 24 -1.59 -11.54 0.41
C TRP A 24 -3.07 -11.17 0.42
N LEU A 25 -3.79 -11.41 1.52
CA LEU A 25 -5.16 -10.95 1.67
C LEU A 25 -5.24 -9.42 1.61
N PHE A 26 -4.32 -8.71 2.27
CA PHE A 26 -4.30 -7.25 2.21
C PHE A 26 -3.92 -6.72 0.83
N VAL A 27 -2.91 -7.32 0.18
CA VAL A 27 -2.53 -6.95 -1.19
C VAL A 27 -3.70 -7.18 -2.15
N ALA A 28 -4.35 -8.35 -2.08
CA ALA A 28 -5.50 -8.67 -2.91
C ALA A 28 -6.68 -7.70 -2.66
N ALA A 29 -6.97 -7.37 -1.40
CA ALA A 29 -8.02 -6.42 -1.06
C ALA A 29 -7.76 -5.03 -1.65
N THR A 30 -6.52 -4.53 -1.53
CA THR A 30 -6.12 -3.25 -2.14
C THR A 30 -6.28 -3.28 -3.66
N ILE A 31 -5.81 -4.34 -4.32
CA ILE A 31 -5.95 -4.49 -5.77
C ILE A 31 -7.42 -4.51 -6.17
N ILE A 32 -8.27 -5.31 -5.51
CA ILE A 32 -9.71 -5.40 -5.80
C ILE A 32 -10.40 -4.04 -5.65
N ILE A 33 -10.06 -3.27 -4.62
CA ILE A 33 -10.62 -1.93 -4.44
C ILE A 33 -10.28 -1.05 -5.65
N VAL A 34 -9.02 -1.04 -6.08
CA VAL A 34 -8.58 -0.17 -7.17
C VAL A 34 -9.04 -0.67 -8.55
N THR A 35 -9.18 -1.98 -8.75
CA THR A 35 -9.49 -2.55 -10.07
C THR A 35 -10.98 -2.81 -10.29
N VAL A 36 -11.75 -3.00 -9.23
CA VAL A 36 -13.17 -3.36 -9.32
C VAL A 36 -14.04 -2.27 -8.69
N LEU A 37 -13.79 -1.91 -7.42
CA LEU A 37 -14.66 -0.97 -6.72
C LEU A 37 -14.61 0.43 -7.36
N ASP A 38 -13.40 0.93 -7.65
CA ASP A 38 -13.19 2.25 -8.27
C ASP A 38 -13.95 2.43 -9.60
N PRO A 39 -13.80 1.54 -10.61
CA PRO A 39 -14.57 1.66 -11.85
C PRO A 39 -16.08 1.49 -11.65
N ILE A 40 -16.54 0.64 -10.72
CA ILE A 40 -17.96 0.51 -10.40
C ILE A 40 -18.53 1.83 -9.86
N LEU A 41 -17.81 2.48 -8.94
CA LEU A 41 -18.21 3.77 -8.38
C LEU A 41 -18.28 4.85 -9.47
N HIS A 42 -17.32 4.88 -10.38
CA HIS A 42 -17.33 5.81 -11.52
C HIS A 42 -18.48 5.54 -12.51
N GLN A 43 -18.87 4.28 -12.71
CA GLN A 43 -20.03 3.94 -13.54
C GLN A 43 -21.34 4.44 -12.90
N PHE A 44 -21.46 4.39 -11.57
CA PHE A 44 -22.60 4.95 -10.86
C PHE A 44 -22.63 6.49 -10.87
N SER A 45 -21.46 7.13 -10.75
CA SER A 45 -21.39 8.61 -10.72
C SER A 45 -21.42 9.24 -12.11
N ASN A 46 -21.03 8.51 -13.16
CA ASN A 46 -21.04 8.96 -14.54
C ASN A 46 -21.61 7.86 -15.47
N PRO A 47 -22.89 7.96 -15.88
CA PRO A 47 -23.54 6.95 -16.72
C PRO A 47 -22.88 6.71 -18.08
N GLY A 48 -22.02 7.62 -18.55
CA GLY A 48 -21.25 7.45 -19.79
C GLY A 48 -19.97 6.61 -19.61
N TYR A 49 -19.54 6.34 -18.37
CA TYR A 49 -18.32 5.59 -18.08
C TYR A 49 -18.55 4.08 -18.28
N HIS A 50 -17.74 3.48 -19.15
CA HIS A 50 -17.76 2.04 -19.40
C HIS A 50 -16.43 1.43 -18.95
N ALA A 51 -16.48 0.62 -17.90
CA ALA A 51 -15.32 -0.12 -17.44
C ALA A 51 -15.05 -1.31 -18.39
N ASP A 52 -13.93 -1.28 -19.10
CA ASP A 52 -13.50 -2.41 -19.93
C ASP A 52 -12.87 -3.50 -19.05
N LEU A 53 -13.32 -4.75 -19.24
CA LEU A 53 -12.78 -5.92 -18.57
C LEU A 53 -11.26 -6.05 -18.81
N PHE A 54 -10.78 -5.67 -19.99
CA PHE A 54 -9.35 -5.65 -20.31
C PHE A 54 -8.58 -4.66 -19.45
N HIS A 55 -9.16 -3.48 -19.18
CA HIS A 55 -8.56 -2.47 -18.31
C HIS A 55 -8.48 -2.94 -16.86
N ILE A 56 -9.53 -3.62 -16.36
CA ILE A 56 -9.56 -4.21 -15.02
C ILE A 56 -8.45 -5.26 -14.87
N PHE A 57 -8.36 -6.20 -15.81
CA PHE A 57 -7.36 -7.26 -15.78
C PHE A 57 -5.93 -6.71 -15.89
N ARG A 58 -5.69 -5.77 -16.82
CA ARG A 58 -4.40 -5.10 -16.98
C ARG A 58 -3.97 -4.40 -15.68
N THR A 59 -4.86 -3.66 -15.05
CA THR A 59 -4.56 -2.92 -13.81
C THR A 59 -4.28 -3.87 -12.64
N ALA A 60 -5.00 -4.98 -12.55
CA ALA A 60 -4.73 -6.02 -11.56
C ALA A 60 -3.34 -6.64 -11.71
N LEU A 61 -2.94 -6.95 -12.96
CA LEU A 61 -1.59 -7.45 -13.25
C LEU A 61 -0.50 -6.43 -12.87
N TRP A 62 -0.71 -5.15 -13.18
CA TRP A 62 0.20 -4.09 -12.76
C TRP A 62 0.29 -3.97 -11.23
N GLY A 63 -0.79 -4.21 -10.50
CA GLY A 63 -0.76 -4.24 -9.04
C GLY A 63 0.05 -5.38 -8.46
N ILE A 64 -0.08 -6.58 -9.01
CA ILE A 64 0.74 -7.72 -8.60
C ILE A 64 2.21 -7.48 -8.96
N ALA A 65 2.49 -7.01 -10.18
CA ALA A 65 3.84 -6.71 -10.63
C ALA A 65 4.49 -5.62 -9.78
N GLY A 66 3.76 -4.55 -9.44
CA GLY A 66 4.21 -3.47 -8.57
C GLY A 66 4.55 -3.96 -7.16
N TYR A 67 3.70 -4.83 -6.58
CA TYR A 67 3.97 -5.46 -5.28
C TYR A 67 5.25 -6.31 -5.28
N LEU A 68 5.46 -7.11 -6.32
CA LEU A 68 6.67 -7.93 -6.45
C LEU A 68 7.91 -7.05 -6.66
N LEU A 69 7.80 -6.01 -7.49
CA LEU A 69 8.88 -5.07 -7.76
C LEU A 69 9.32 -4.34 -6.49
N ILE A 70 8.37 -3.77 -5.72
CA ILE A 70 8.71 -3.06 -4.49
C ILE A 70 9.30 -4.01 -3.44
N SER A 71 8.80 -5.24 -3.35
CA SER A 71 9.35 -6.27 -2.47
C SER A 71 10.80 -6.61 -2.83
N CYS A 72 11.11 -6.72 -4.12
CA CYS A 72 12.48 -6.93 -4.61
C CYS A 72 13.39 -5.74 -4.31
N ILE A 73 12.93 -4.51 -4.53
CA ILE A 73 13.73 -3.31 -4.27
C ILE A 73 14.00 -3.14 -2.76
N LEU A 74 12.98 -3.32 -1.92
CA LEU A 74 13.10 -3.31 -0.46
C LEU A 74 14.13 -4.34 0.00
N TRP A 75 14.08 -5.56 -0.55
CA TRP A 75 15.03 -6.61 -0.25
C TRP A 75 16.45 -6.23 -0.67
N LEU A 76 16.65 -5.71 -1.89
CA LEU A 76 17.97 -5.28 -2.37
C LEU A 76 18.57 -4.21 -1.46
N ILE A 77 17.80 -3.17 -1.14
CA ILE A 77 18.26 -2.07 -0.28
C ILE A 77 18.61 -2.64 1.10
N CYS A 78 17.70 -3.39 1.74
CA CYS A 78 17.96 -3.95 3.06
C CYS A 78 19.16 -4.90 3.08
N LYS A 79 19.40 -5.64 1.98
CA LYS A 79 20.56 -6.52 1.82
C LYS A 79 21.86 -5.72 1.73
N CYS A 80 21.88 -4.59 1.02
CA CYS A 80 23.02 -3.66 1.03
C CYS A 80 23.32 -3.10 2.43
N PHE A 81 22.30 -2.92 3.27
CA PHE A 81 22.45 -2.51 4.66
C PHE A 81 22.76 -3.65 5.64
N GLY A 82 22.94 -4.89 5.14
CA GLY A 82 23.40 -6.04 5.93
C GLY A 82 22.30 -6.99 6.41
N SER A 83 21.08 -6.91 5.87
CA SER A 83 20.03 -7.89 6.11
C SER A 83 20.41 -9.25 5.51
N LYS A 84 20.22 -10.33 6.28
CA LYS A 84 20.43 -11.73 5.82
C LYS A 84 19.13 -12.41 5.39
N THR A 85 18.01 -11.70 5.46
CA THR A 85 16.68 -12.26 5.20
C THR A 85 16.49 -12.55 3.71
N ALA A 86 15.87 -13.69 3.40
CA ALA A 86 15.62 -14.12 2.02
C ALA A 86 14.50 -13.29 1.36
N LEU A 87 14.55 -13.11 0.04
CA LEU A 87 13.56 -12.35 -0.74
C LEU A 87 12.13 -12.89 -0.56
N SER A 88 11.98 -14.21 -0.46
CA SER A 88 10.68 -14.86 -0.24
C SER A 88 9.98 -14.35 1.02
N VAL A 89 10.74 -13.98 2.06
CA VAL A 89 10.16 -13.41 3.29
C VAL A 89 9.58 -12.02 3.00
N TYR A 90 10.29 -11.17 2.27
CA TYR A 90 9.79 -9.82 1.91
C TYR A 90 8.49 -9.92 1.13
N ILE A 91 8.44 -10.80 0.12
CA ILE A 91 7.24 -11.04 -0.69
C ILE A 91 6.07 -11.56 0.17
N ASN A 92 6.33 -12.26 1.27
CA ASN A 92 5.30 -12.86 2.10
C ASN A 92 4.90 -12.02 3.32
N THR A 93 5.65 -10.97 3.66
CA THR A 93 5.37 -10.15 4.86
C THR A 93 5.15 -8.69 4.55
N TRP A 94 5.69 -8.16 3.45
CA TRP A 94 5.54 -6.75 3.09
C TRP A 94 4.07 -6.32 2.98
N GLY A 95 3.22 -7.20 2.47
CA GLY A 95 1.77 -6.97 2.35
C GLY A 95 1.06 -6.68 3.67
N ILE A 96 1.65 -6.96 4.85
CA ILE A 96 1.07 -6.52 6.14
C ILE A 96 1.00 -4.99 6.22
N SER A 97 1.93 -4.28 5.58
CA SER A 97 1.95 -2.82 5.49
C SER A 97 0.84 -2.24 4.60
N PHE A 98 0.09 -3.08 3.87
CA PHE A 98 -0.98 -2.63 2.97
C PHE A 98 -2.28 -2.34 3.71
N PHE A 99 -2.38 -2.64 5.01
CA PHE A 99 -3.59 -2.36 5.75
C PHE A 99 -4.01 -0.87 5.70
N PRO A 100 -3.13 0.12 5.99
CA PRO A 100 -3.44 1.53 5.74
C PRO A 100 -3.75 1.83 4.27
N ASN A 101 -3.12 1.13 3.31
CA ASN A 101 -3.40 1.30 1.88
C ASN A 101 -4.84 0.90 1.52
N ILE A 102 -5.43 -0.11 2.17
CA ILE A 102 -6.83 -0.51 1.93
C ILE A 102 -7.78 0.65 2.26
N ILE A 103 -7.62 1.23 3.45
CA ILE A 103 -8.43 2.37 3.90
C ILE A 103 -8.22 3.56 2.97
N CYS A 104 -6.96 3.84 2.62
CA CYS A 104 -6.61 4.92 1.71
C CYS A 104 -7.25 4.73 0.33
N SER A 105 -7.12 3.54 -0.26
CA SER A 105 -7.67 3.22 -1.59
C SER A 105 -9.18 3.37 -1.61
N PHE A 106 -9.86 2.92 -0.55
CA PHE A 106 -11.31 3.05 -0.44
C PHE A 106 -11.75 4.51 -0.38
N ILE A 107 -11.10 5.32 0.47
CA ILE A 107 -11.39 6.74 0.61
C ILE A 107 -11.13 7.47 -0.71
N VAL A 108 -10.00 7.19 -1.38
CA VAL A 108 -9.65 7.79 -2.67
C VAL A 108 -10.68 7.43 -3.73
N ALA A 109 -11.04 6.15 -3.87
CA ALA A 109 -12.04 5.71 -4.86
C ALA A 109 -13.40 6.41 -4.67
N VAL A 110 -13.87 6.55 -3.42
CA VAL A 110 -15.13 7.26 -3.13
C VAL A 110 -15.00 8.77 -3.41
N THR A 111 -13.92 9.39 -2.94
CA THR A 111 -13.73 10.84 -3.07
C THR A 111 -13.49 11.30 -4.51
N GLU A 112 -12.86 10.48 -5.34
CA GLU A 112 -12.69 10.74 -6.77
C GLU A 112 -13.99 10.51 -7.55
N ALA A 113 -14.71 9.41 -7.29
CA ALA A 113 -15.98 9.14 -7.96
C ALA A 113 -17.02 10.23 -7.69
N TYR A 114 -17.01 10.81 -6.49
CA TYR A 114 -17.91 11.89 -6.07
C TYR A 114 -17.13 13.21 -5.84
N PHE A 115 -16.18 13.51 -6.75
CA PHE A 115 -15.27 14.65 -6.63
C PHE A 115 -15.95 15.97 -6.25
N TYR A 116 -17.04 16.33 -6.94
CA TYR A 116 -17.78 17.57 -6.71
C TYR A 116 -18.48 17.64 -5.35
N VAL A 117 -18.72 16.51 -4.68
CA VAL A 117 -19.33 16.48 -3.34
C VAL A 117 -18.27 16.70 -2.27
N PHE A 118 -17.10 16.07 -2.45
CA PHE A 118 -16.08 16.00 -1.42
C PHE A 118 -14.99 17.07 -1.56
N TRP A 119 -14.41 17.24 -2.74
CA TRP A 119 -13.30 18.18 -2.94
C TRP A 119 -13.76 19.63 -3.08
N ASN A 120 -15.02 19.85 -3.48
CA ASN A 120 -15.61 21.19 -3.53
C ASN A 120 -15.99 21.74 -2.15
N SER A 121 -15.89 20.94 -1.09
CA SER A 121 -16.23 21.34 0.27
C SER A 121 -14.98 21.50 1.12
N LEU A 122 -14.82 22.69 1.71
CA LEU A 122 -13.71 23.00 2.62
C LEU A 122 -13.65 22.03 3.81
N LEU A 123 -14.81 21.70 4.39
CA LEU A 123 -14.90 20.81 5.56
C LEU A 123 -14.42 19.40 5.22
N TRP A 124 -14.90 18.83 4.11
CA TRP A 124 -14.49 17.49 3.67
C TRP A 124 -13.00 17.45 3.29
N SER A 125 -12.50 18.49 2.61
CA SER A 125 -11.07 18.61 2.30
C SER A 125 -10.21 18.60 3.57
N MET A 126 -10.62 19.31 4.63
CA MET A 126 -9.92 19.30 5.91
C MET A 126 -9.96 17.92 6.59
N VAL A 127 -11.13 17.28 6.62
CA VAL A 127 -11.30 15.93 7.21
C VAL A 127 -10.43 14.91 6.49
N PHE A 128 -10.46 14.86 5.16
CA PHE A 128 -9.63 13.94 4.39
C PHE A 128 -8.15 14.20 4.58
N SER A 129 -7.72 15.47 4.66
CA SER A 129 -6.33 15.82 4.92
C SER A 129 -5.84 15.24 6.27
N ILE A 130 -6.63 15.38 7.34
CA ILE A 130 -6.32 14.81 8.66
C ILE A 130 -6.25 13.28 8.58
N VAL A 131 -7.22 12.65 7.91
CA VAL A 131 -7.26 11.19 7.76
C VAL A 131 -6.04 10.69 6.97
N PHE A 132 -5.66 11.34 5.87
CA PHE A 132 -4.49 10.97 5.08
C PHE A 132 -3.19 11.13 5.87
N VAL A 133 -3.04 12.20 6.66
CA VAL A 133 -1.89 12.35 7.57
C VAL A 133 -1.83 11.20 8.58
N GLY A 134 -2.97 10.82 9.18
CA GLY A 134 -3.05 9.68 10.08
C GLY A 134 -2.64 8.35 9.42
N ILE A 135 -3.10 8.11 8.19
CA ILE A 135 -2.73 6.93 7.38
C ILE A 135 -1.23 6.93 7.08
N LEU A 136 -0.64 8.08 6.74
CA LEU A 136 0.80 8.20 6.47
C LEU A 136 1.63 7.87 7.71
N ILE A 137 1.27 8.43 8.88
CA ILE A 137 1.94 8.13 10.15
C ILE A 137 1.85 6.63 10.45
N TRP A 138 0.67 6.02 10.25
CA TRP A 138 0.50 4.59 10.45
C TRP A 138 1.39 3.77 9.50
N LYS A 139 1.44 4.14 8.22
CA LYS A 139 2.30 3.47 7.23
C LYS A 139 3.78 3.57 7.62
N ILE A 140 4.24 4.72 8.11
CA ILE A 140 5.61 4.91 8.62
C ILE A 140 5.89 3.97 9.81
N ILE A 141 4.97 3.85 10.77
CA ILE A 141 5.13 2.97 11.93
C ILE A 141 5.27 1.51 11.47
N LEU A 142 4.37 1.03 10.60
CA LEU A 142 4.45 -0.33 10.06
C LEU A 142 5.75 -0.56 9.30
N TYR A 143 6.25 0.47 8.62
CA TYR A 143 7.50 0.40 7.87
C TYR A 143 8.71 0.21 8.78
N ILE A 144 8.78 0.97 9.88
CA ILE A 144 9.86 0.83 10.88
C ILE A 144 9.81 -0.56 11.52
N ILE A 145 8.61 -1.05 11.87
CA ILE A 145 8.43 -2.39 12.44
C ILE A 145 8.89 -3.46 11.44
N PHE A 146 8.56 -3.32 10.16
CA PHE A 146 9.02 -4.24 9.12
C PHE A 146 10.55 -4.28 9.01
N LEU A 147 11.22 -3.13 8.96
CA LEU A 147 12.69 -3.07 8.89
C LEU A 147 13.37 -3.69 10.12
N LYS A 148 12.78 -3.48 11.29
CA LYS A 148 13.31 -4.03 12.54
C LYS A 148 13.06 -5.54 12.66
N GLU A 149 11.82 -5.99 12.45
CA GLU A 149 11.40 -7.35 12.75
C GLU A 149 11.61 -8.33 11.58
N THR A 150 11.49 -7.87 10.33
CA THR A 150 11.67 -8.71 9.13
C THR A 150 13.09 -8.58 8.57
N ALA A 151 13.57 -7.35 8.39
CA ALA A 151 14.90 -7.13 7.83
C ALA A 151 16.03 -7.28 8.87
N ALA A 152 15.69 -7.35 10.17
CA ALA A 152 16.62 -7.48 11.30
C ALA A 152 17.68 -6.37 11.35
N LEU A 153 17.35 -5.17 10.85
CA LEU A 153 18.25 -4.02 10.86
C LEU A 153 18.17 -3.29 12.20
N GLN A 154 19.31 -2.75 12.67
CA GLN A 154 19.40 -2.03 13.95
C GLN A 154 20.28 -0.77 13.80
N GLY A 155 20.03 0.22 14.66
CA GLY A 155 20.81 1.46 14.75
C GLY A 155 20.90 2.23 13.44
N GLY A 156 22.10 2.69 13.08
CA GLY A 156 22.34 3.50 11.87
C GLY A 156 21.99 2.78 10.55
N LYS A 157 22.07 1.44 10.51
CA LYS A 157 21.67 0.65 9.33
C LYS A 157 20.17 0.69 9.09
N LEU A 158 19.37 0.70 10.16
CA LEU A 158 17.91 0.86 10.08
C LEU A 158 17.57 2.26 9.57
N ALA A 159 18.19 3.30 10.12
CA ALA A 159 17.94 4.68 9.70
C ALA A 159 18.32 4.91 8.23
N GLY A 160 19.48 4.39 7.80
CA GLY A 160 19.92 4.46 6.41
C GLY A 160 18.98 3.72 5.45
N ALA A 161 18.62 2.48 5.77
CA ALA A 161 17.68 1.71 4.97
C ALA A 161 16.29 2.36 4.91
N PHE A 162 15.82 2.94 6.02
CA PHE A 162 14.56 3.67 6.07
C PHE A 162 14.58 4.85 5.10
N LEU A 163 15.60 5.71 5.17
CA LEU A 163 15.71 6.90 4.33
C LEU A 163 15.79 6.55 2.83
N VAL A 164 16.67 5.62 2.47
CA VAL A 164 16.86 5.22 1.05
C VAL A 164 15.58 4.64 0.47
N ASN A 165 14.89 3.78 1.22
CA ASN A 165 13.62 3.24 0.77
C ASN A 165 12.51 4.28 0.73
N ALA A 166 12.44 5.22 1.67
CA ALA A 166 11.45 6.28 1.64
C ALA A 166 11.58 7.13 0.37
N VAL A 167 12.80 7.50 0.00
CA VAL A 167 13.09 8.22 -1.27
C VAL A 167 12.70 7.37 -2.48
N MET A 168 13.03 6.08 -2.46
CA MET A 168 12.69 5.16 -3.53
C MET A 168 11.17 5.00 -3.70
N ILE A 169 10.41 4.85 -2.61
CA ILE A 169 8.96 4.75 -2.62
C ILE A 169 8.32 6.04 -3.15
N ALA A 170 8.84 7.20 -2.74
CA ALA A 170 8.39 8.49 -3.28
C ALA A 170 8.62 8.60 -4.79
N PHE A 171 9.79 8.13 -5.28
CA PHE A 171 10.09 8.09 -6.71
C PHE A 171 9.15 7.14 -7.47
N LEU A 172 8.94 5.91 -6.98
CA LEU A 172 7.99 4.96 -7.60
C LEU A 172 6.57 5.51 -7.62
N THR A 173 6.17 6.20 -6.54
CA THR A 173 4.86 6.84 -6.43
C THR A 173 4.69 7.93 -7.48
N ALA A 174 5.66 8.82 -7.63
CA ALA A 174 5.64 9.87 -8.64
C ALA A 174 5.65 9.30 -10.07
N PHE A 175 6.47 8.26 -10.32
CA PHE A 175 6.53 7.59 -11.61
C PHE A 175 5.20 6.92 -11.97
N ASN A 176 4.56 6.24 -11.01
CA ASN A 176 3.23 5.65 -11.20
C ASN A 176 2.17 6.69 -11.54
N GLY A 177 2.17 7.82 -10.82
CA GLY A 177 1.30 8.95 -11.13
C GLY A 177 1.51 9.46 -12.57
N TYR A 178 2.76 9.55 -13.01
CA TYR A 178 3.10 9.95 -14.39
C TYR A 178 2.58 8.98 -15.46
N ILE A 179 2.63 7.66 -15.21
CA ILE A 179 2.11 6.65 -16.14
C ILE A 179 0.60 6.38 -15.98
N GLY A 180 -0.09 7.13 -15.11
CA GLY A 180 -1.54 7.02 -14.90
C GLY A 180 -1.98 5.86 -14.00
N LEU A 181 -1.06 5.22 -13.27
CA LEU A 181 -1.43 4.24 -12.24
C LEU A 181 -1.81 4.97 -10.95
N LYS A 182 -3.03 4.73 -10.48
CA LYS A 182 -3.51 5.30 -9.21
C LYS A 182 -2.68 4.78 -8.03
N THR A 183 -2.20 5.68 -7.19
CA THR A 183 -1.82 5.34 -5.81
C THR A 183 -3.07 4.95 -5.02
N PRO A 184 -3.03 3.92 -4.15
CA PRO A 184 -1.85 3.31 -3.53
C PRO A 184 -1.72 1.82 -3.89
N ILE A 185 -1.65 1.52 -5.19
CA ILE A 185 -1.25 0.19 -5.66
C ILE A 185 0.17 -0.16 -5.17
N ILE A 186 0.99 0.85 -4.86
CA ILE A 186 2.35 0.76 -4.29
C ILE A 186 2.42 1.51 -2.95
#